data_AF-A0A8I1U6X5-F1
#
_entry.id   AF-A0A8I1U6X5-F1
#
_cell.length_a   1.000
_cell.length_b   1.000
_cell.length_c   1.000
_cell.angle_alpha   90.00
_cell.angle_beta   90.00
_cell.angle_gamma   90.00
#
_symmetry.space_group_name_H-M   'P 1'
#
loop_
_entity.id
_entity.type
_entity.pdbx_description
1 polymer ?
#
loop_
_entity_poly.entity_id
_entity_poly.type
_entity_poly.pdbx_seq_one_letter_code
_entity_poly.pdbx_strand_id
1 'polypeptide(L)'
;MLNHWKIKRLTKKIKAMQANRVNNQPADEILHKEIAYYHELAHLYQSLKGYKKEPYAQIMHEESLRAAADLNDAQANFQLGKLNLDEAKYRERLQQEGVFKSEINQLKLQELYKEAHAYLTAAIKLSHIEAKRLKGLCAINGWGVPVDKEGGFELVVASIEQEGSWEQVPQIFAAIGLNKPEFFAAIMQRRRK
;
A
#
# COMPACT_ATOMS: atom_id res chain seq x y z
N MET A 1 -22.28 -8.62 17.83
CA MET A 1 -23.55 -8.55 17.05
C MET A 1 -23.59 -7.36 16.11
N LEU A 2 -23.19 -6.15 16.55
CA LEU A 2 -23.22 -4.93 15.73
C LEU A 2 -22.43 -5.04 14.40
N ASN A 3 -21.20 -5.59 14.45
CA ASN A 3 -20.33 -5.70 13.28
C ASN A 3 -20.89 -6.66 12.21
N HIS A 4 -21.50 -7.78 12.61
CA HIS A 4 -22.08 -8.75 11.65
C HIS A 4 -23.24 -8.14 10.84
N TRP A 5 -24.12 -7.40 11.51
CA TRP A 5 -25.22 -6.72 10.83
C TRP A 5 -24.69 -5.65 9.87
N LYS A 6 -23.67 -4.90 10.30
CA LYS A 6 -23.03 -3.87 9.49
C LYS A 6 -22.36 -4.46 8.25
N ILE A 7 -21.60 -5.55 8.39
CA ILE A 7 -20.97 -6.29 7.29
C ILE A 7 -22.03 -6.78 6.29
N LYS A 8 -23.11 -7.42 6.76
CA LYS A 8 -24.21 -7.87 5.90
C LYS A 8 -24.84 -6.72 5.11
N ARG A 9 -25.10 -5.60 5.78
CA ARG A 9 -25.67 -4.40 5.16
C ARG A 9 -24.76 -3.83 4.08
N LEU A 10 -23.47 -3.69 4.35
CA LEU A 10 -22.49 -3.18 3.38
C LEU A 10 -22.33 -4.13 2.19
N THR A 11 -22.20 -5.43 2.45
CA THR A 11 -22.11 -6.47 1.42
C THR A 11 -23.31 -6.43 0.48
N LYS A 12 -24.53 -6.25 1.00
CA LYS A 12 -25.74 -6.12 0.18
C LYS A 12 -25.68 -4.89 -0.74
N LYS A 13 -25.22 -3.75 -0.24
CA LYS A 13 -25.09 -2.51 -1.03
C LYS A 13 -24.05 -2.66 -2.14
N ILE A 14 -22.89 -3.21 -1.80
CA ILE A 14 -21.80 -3.46 -2.76
C ILE A 14 -22.28 -4.39 -3.87
N LYS A 15 -22.94 -5.51 -3.54
CA LYS A 15 -23.47 -6.44 -4.56
C LYS A 15 -24.44 -5.75 -5.53
N ALA A 16 -25.31 -4.88 -5.02
CA ALA A 16 -26.21 -4.10 -5.87
C ALA A 16 -25.45 -3.12 -6.79
N MET A 17 -24.40 -2.47 -6.28
CA MET A 17 -23.54 -1.58 -7.09
C MET A 17 -22.77 -2.36 -8.16
N GLN A 18 -22.12 -3.47 -7.79
CA GLN A 18 -21.43 -4.36 -8.73
C GLN A 18 -22.35 -4.81 -9.87
N ALA A 19 -23.56 -5.29 -9.53
CA ALA A 19 -24.54 -5.73 -10.52
C ALA A 19 -24.98 -4.59 -11.46
N ASN A 20 -25.08 -3.37 -10.95
CA ASN A 20 -25.38 -2.19 -11.76
C ASN A 20 -24.26 -1.92 -12.79
N ARG A 21 -22.98 -1.98 -12.37
CA ARG A 21 -21.84 -1.72 -13.27
C ARG A 21 -21.67 -2.72 -14.40
N VAL A 22 -22.16 -3.96 -14.23
CA VAL A 22 -22.06 -4.98 -15.28
C VAL A 22 -22.86 -4.55 -16.52
N ASN A 23 -23.99 -3.88 -16.31
CA ASN A 23 -24.91 -3.52 -17.39
C ASN A 23 -24.93 -2.03 -17.71
N ASN A 24 -24.30 -1.19 -16.88
CA ASN A 24 -24.33 0.26 -17.01
C ASN A 24 -22.94 0.85 -16.73
N GLN A 25 -22.62 1.98 -17.37
CA GLN A 25 -21.47 2.79 -17.00
C GLN A 25 -21.85 3.65 -15.78
N PRO A 26 -21.31 3.37 -14.58
CA PRO A 26 -21.64 4.14 -13.39
C PRO A 26 -21.01 5.54 -13.48
N ALA A 27 -21.71 6.55 -12.94
CA ALA A 27 -21.11 7.86 -12.70
C ALA A 27 -20.02 7.77 -11.63
N ASP A 28 -19.06 8.69 -11.66
CA ASP A 28 -17.93 8.72 -10.72
C ASP A 28 -18.40 8.72 -9.26
N GLU A 29 -19.44 9.47 -8.92
CA GLU A 29 -19.99 9.52 -7.56
C GLU A 29 -20.44 8.13 -7.05
N ILE A 30 -20.97 7.29 -7.94
CA ILE A 30 -21.40 5.93 -7.60
C ILE A 30 -20.17 5.07 -7.33
N LEU A 31 -19.11 5.20 -8.14
CA LEU A 31 -17.84 4.49 -7.94
C LEU A 31 -17.18 4.91 -6.62
N HIS A 32 -17.10 6.21 -6.33
CA HIS A 32 -16.55 6.72 -5.06
C HIS A 32 -17.31 6.15 -3.86
N LYS A 33 -18.65 6.07 -3.95
CA LYS A 33 -19.48 5.49 -2.90
C LYS A 33 -19.25 4.00 -2.71
N GLU A 34 -19.03 3.26 -3.81
CA GLU A 34 -18.70 1.84 -3.73
C GLU A 34 -17.32 1.62 -3.10
N ILE A 35 -16.31 2.38 -3.54
CA ILE A 35 -14.96 2.41 -2.94
C ILE A 35 -15.04 2.68 -1.44
N ALA A 36 -15.84 3.68 -1.02
CA ALA A 36 -16.04 3.98 0.39
C ALA A 36 -16.62 2.78 1.18
N TYR A 37 -17.53 2.00 0.59
CA TYR A 37 -18.07 0.80 1.23
C TYR A 37 -17.04 -0.33 1.33
N TYR A 38 -16.15 -0.49 0.36
CA TYR A 38 -15.03 -1.41 0.47
C TYR A 38 -14.08 -1.01 1.59
N HIS A 39 -13.72 0.27 1.73
CA HIS A 39 -12.90 0.74 2.85
C HIS A 39 -13.57 0.52 4.20
N GLU A 40 -14.88 0.78 4.28
CA GLU A 40 -15.64 0.53 5.51
C GLU A 40 -15.66 -0.97 5.88
N LEU A 41 -15.79 -1.87 4.89
CA LEU A 41 -15.65 -3.31 5.10
C LEU A 41 -14.22 -3.69 5.52
N ALA A 42 -13.20 -3.17 4.82
CA ALA A 42 -11.81 -3.43 5.11
C ALA A 42 -11.47 -3.06 6.55
N HIS A 43 -11.93 -1.89 7.03
CA HIS A 43 -11.75 -1.45 8.41
C HIS A 43 -12.45 -2.37 9.42
N LEU A 44 -13.69 -2.79 9.13
CA LEU A 44 -14.41 -3.72 10.00
C LEU A 44 -13.68 -5.06 10.11
N TYR A 45 -13.26 -5.63 8.99
CA TYR A 45 -12.52 -6.89 8.98
C TYR A 45 -11.15 -6.78 9.65
N GLN A 46 -10.45 -5.64 9.48
CA GLN A 46 -9.22 -5.39 10.21
C GLN A 46 -9.43 -5.43 11.73
N SER A 47 -10.52 -4.83 12.22
CA SER A 47 -10.86 -4.86 13.66
C SER A 47 -11.23 -6.26 14.19
N LEU A 48 -11.54 -7.19 13.29
CA LEU A 48 -11.93 -8.57 13.59
C LEU A 48 -10.78 -9.57 13.41
N LYS A 49 -9.57 -9.10 13.05
CA LYS A 49 -8.39 -9.96 12.92
C LYS A 49 -8.10 -10.68 14.24
N GLY A 50 -7.95 -12.00 14.18
CA GLY A 50 -7.69 -12.86 15.34
C GLY A 50 -8.94 -13.27 16.14
N TYR A 51 -10.13 -12.79 15.79
CA TYR A 51 -11.36 -13.22 16.45
C TYR A 51 -11.75 -14.63 15.98
N LYS A 52 -11.92 -15.57 16.91
CA LYS A 52 -12.26 -16.98 16.62
C LYS A 52 -13.51 -17.15 15.74
N LYS A 53 -14.50 -16.26 15.86
CA LYS A 53 -15.75 -16.32 15.09
C LYS A 53 -15.60 -15.77 13.67
N GLU A 54 -14.50 -15.08 13.38
CA GLU A 54 -14.22 -14.44 12.09
C GLU A 54 -12.83 -14.87 11.59
N PRO A 55 -12.61 -16.18 11.36
CA PRO A 55 -11.26 -16.73 11.09
C PRO A 55 -10.63 -16.20 9.80
N TYR A 56 -11.45 -15.70 8.87
CA TYR A 56 -10.99 -15.17 7.58
C TYR A 56 -10.97 -13.64 7.53
N ALA A 57 -11.07 -12.96 8.68
CA ALA A 57 -11.10 -11.51 8.73
C ALA A 57 -9.90 -10.85 8.02
N GLN A 58 -8.70 -11.43 8.12
CA GLN A 58 -7.55 -10.91 7.38
C GLN A 58 -7.73 -11.01 5.86
N ILE A 59 -8.16 -12.19 5.36
CA ILE A 59 -8.42 -12.39 3.94
C ILE A 59 -9.46 -11.39 3.46
N MET A 60 -10.55 -11.24 4.21
CA MET A 60 -11.64 -10.31 3.85
C MET A 60 -11.22 -8.84 3.90
N HIS A 61 -10.29 -8.46 4.77
CA HIS A 61 -9.69 -7.13 4.78
C HIS A 61 -8.94 -6.87 3.47
N GLU A 62 -8.03 -7.77 3.09
CA GLU A 62 -7.22 -7.64 1.87
C GLU A 62 -8.10 -7.68 0.61
N GLU A 63 -9.08 -8.59 0.53
CA GLU A 63 -10.01 -8.68 -0.60
C GLU A 63 -10.87 -7.41 -0.75
N SER A 64 -11.25 -6.78 0.36
CA SER A 64 -11.97 -5.50 0.30
C SER A 64 -11.08 -4.40 -0.30
N LEU A 65 -9.79 -4.38 0.06
CA LEU A 65 -8.84 -3.45 -0.56
C LEU A 65 -8.57 -3.78 -2.03
N ARG A 66 -8.44 -5.06 -2.41
CA ARG A 66 -8.27 -5.47 -3.82
C ARG A 66 -9.43 -4.98 -4.67
N ALA A 67 -10.66 -5.17 -4.19
CA ALA A 67 -11.85 -4.69 -4.89
C ALA A 67 -11.92 -3.16 -5.02
N ALA A 68 -11.41 -2.39 -4.05
CA ALA A 68 -11.29 -0.94 -4.17
C ALA A 68 -10.15 -0.53 -5.14
N ALA A 69 -9.01 -1.21 -5.10
CA ALA A 69 -7.88 -0.97 -5.98
C ALA A 69 -8.23 -1.22 -7.46
N ASP A 70 -9.05 -2.25 -7.74
CA ASP A 70 -9.59 -2.55 -9.08
C ASP A 70 -10.46 -1.43 -9.65
N LEU A 71 -10.97 -0.53 -8.78
CA LEU A 71 -11.71 0.67 -9.16
C LEU A 71 -10.83 1.92 -9.22
N ASN A 72 -9.52 1.72 -9.38
CA ASN A 72 -8.50 2.77 -9.43
C ASN A 72 -8.45 3.63 -8.15
N ASP A 73 -8.69 3.03 -6.98
CA ASP A 73 -8.45 3.74 -5.72
C ASP A 73 -6.96 3.76 -5.36
N ALA A 74 -6.39 4.96 -5.31
CA ALA A 74 -4.99 5.19 -4.99
C ALA A 74 -4.63 4.70 -3.58
N GLN A 75 -5.53 4.91 -2.60
CA GLN A 75 -5.29 4.57 -1.20
C GLN A 75 -5.27 3.06 -0.99
N ALA A 76 -6.23 2.33 -1.58
CA ALA A 76 -6.25 0.87 -1.51
C ALA A 76 -5.01 0.26 -2.19
N ASN A 77 -4.60 0.76 -3.36
CA ASN A 77 -3.36 0.35 -4.01
C ASN A 77 -2.15 0.58 -3.09
N PHE A 78 -2.04 1.74 -2.44
CA PHE A 78 -0.96 2.00 -1.49
C PHE A 78 -0.96 1.03 -0.30
N GLN A 79 -2.13 0.77 0.30
CA GLN A 79 -2.25 -0.13 1.44
C GLN A 79 -1.87 -1.56 1.10
N LEU A 80 -2.34 -2.11 -0.02
CA LEU A 80 -1.94 -3.44 -0.51
C LEU A 80 -0.44 -3.49 -0.80
N GLY A 81 0.09 -2.46 -1.47
CA GLY A 81 1.51 -2.32 -1.74
C GLY A 81 2.35 -2.39 -0.47
N LYS A 82 1.93 -1.67 0.58
CA LYS A 82 2.59 -1.66 1.88
C LYS A 82 2.47 -2.99 2.61
N LEU A 83 1.29 -3.61 2.65
CA LEU A 83 1.06 -4.91 3.29
C LEU A 83 1.96 -6.00 2.69
N ASN A 84 1.96 -6.12 1.37
CA ASN A 84 2.77 -7.10 0.65
C ASN A 84 4.28 -6.84 0.84
N LEU A 85 4.70 -5.57 0.84
CA LEU A 85 6.10 -5.19 1.08
C LEU A 85 6.55 -5.54 2.50
N ASP A 86 5.73 -5.24 3.50
CA ASP A 86 6.03 -5.51 4.91
C ASP A 86 6.15 -7.03 5.15
N GLU A 87 5.25 -7.84 4.55
CA GLU A 87 5.35 -9.29 4.61
C GLU A 87 6.58 -9.83 3.87
N ALA A 88 6.86 -9.33 2.66
CA ALA A 88 8.03 -9.74 1.88
C ALA A 88 9.33 -9.51 2.65
N LYS A 89 9.49 -8.33 3.25
CA LYS A 89 10.65 -7.99 4.10
C LYS A 89 10.77 -8.89 5.31
N TYR A 90 9.65 -9.21 5.97
CA TYR A 90 9.67 -10.12 7.10
C TYR A 90 10.09 -11.55 6.69
N ARG A 91 9.56 -12.05 5.57
CA ARG A 91 9.93 -13.36 5.00
C ARG A 91 11.38 -13.42 4.54
N GLU A 92 11.88 -12.34 3.95
CA GLU A 92 13.28 -12.20 3.56
C GLU A 92 14.20 -12.30 4.78
N ARG A 93 13.89 -11.57 5.87
CA ARG A 93 14.64 -11.69 7.12
C ARG A 93 14.63 -13.12 7.66
N LEU A 94 13.46 -13.77 7.69
CA LEU A 94 13.33 -15.16 8.15
C LEU A 94 14.10 -16.16 7.25
N GLN A 95 14.22 -15.88 5.95
CA GLN A 95 15.03 -16.65 5.01
C GLN A 95 16.52 -16.50 5.34
N GLN A 96 16.97 -15.27 5.59
CA GLN A 96 18.37 -14.94 5.89
C GLN A 96 18.82 -15.49 7.25
N GLU A 97 17.96 -15.42 8.27
CA GLU A 97 18.20 -15.99 9.60
C GLU A 97 18.18 -17.52 9.62
N GLY A 98 17.72 -18.16 8.55
CA GLY A 98 17.65 -19.62 8.43
C GLY A 98 16.39 -20.25 9.04
N VAL A 99 15.56 -19.49 9.76
CA VAL A 99 14.37 -19.97 10.49
C VAL A 99 13.36 -20.66 9.57
N PHE A 100 13.08 -20.07 8.41
CA PHE A 100 12.17 -20.62 7.40
C PHE A 100 12.84 -20.73 6.02
N LYS A 101 14.16 -20.98 5.99
CA LYS A 101 14.91 -21.11 4.75
C LYS A 101 14.39 -22.28 3.92
N SER A 102 13.67 -21.95 2.86
CA SER A 102 13.10 -22.91 1.92
C SER A 102 12.90 -22.28 0.55
N GLU A 103 12.88 -23.09 -0.49
CA GLU A 103 12.57 -22.63 -1.86
C GLU A 103 11.16 -22.03 -1.94
N ILE A 104 10.19 -22.62 -1.23
CA ILE A 104 8.81 -22.12 -1.19
C ILE A 104 8.73 -20.73 -0.55
N ASN A 105 9.48 -20.48 0.54
CA ASN A 105 9.53 -19.14 1.12
C ASN A 105 10.20 -18.14 0.17
N GLN A 106 11.22 -18.56 -0.60
CA GLN A 106 11.86 -17.75 -1.62
C GLN A 106 10.93 -17.42 -2.80
N LEU A 107 10.09 -18.35 -3.25
CA LEU A 107 9.09 -18.07 -4.28
C LEU A 107 8.03 -17.08 -3.77
N LYS A 108 7.54 -17.30 -2.54
CA LYS A 108 6.54 -16.40 -1.92
C LYS A 108 7.06 -14.99 -1.71
N LEU A 109 8.29 -14.80 -1.22
CA LEU A 109 8.84 -13.45 -1.04
C LEU A 109 8.98 -12.73 -2.40
N GLN A 110 9.37 -13.44 -3.47
CA GLN A 110 9.49 -12.86 -4.81
C GLN A 110 8.14 -12.41 -5.36
N GLU A 111 7.09 -13.24 -5.19
CA GLU A 111 5.73 -12.89 -5.57
C GLU A 111 5.21 -11.68 -4.80
N LEU A 112 5.41 -11.66 -3.47
CA LEU A 112 5.00 -10.52 -2.64
C LEU A 112 5.72 -9.22 -3.03
N TYR A 113 7.02 -9.24 -3.30
CA TYR A 113 7.73 -8.06 -3.80
C TYR A 113 7.19 -7.59 -5.15
N LYS A 114 6.93 -8.52 -6.07
CA LYS A 114 6.36 -8.23 -7.38
C LYS A 114 4.99 -7.54 -7.24
N GLU A 115 4.09 -8.12 -6.45
CA GLU A 115 2.77 -7.54 -6.20
C GLU A 115 2.86 -6.19 -5.50
N ALA A 116 3.68 -6.07 -4.46
CA ALA A 116 3.90 -4.81 -3.74
C ALA A 116 4.30 -3.69 -4.71
N HIS A 117 5.24 -3.97 -5.61
CA HIS A 117 5.68 -3.00 -6.60
C HIS A 117 4.63 -2.67 -7.66
N ALA A 118 3.81 -3.63 -8.07
CA ALA A 118 2.70 -3.37 -8.99
C ALA A 118 1.68 -2.42 -8.37
N TYR A 119 1.24 -2.70 -7.14
CA TYR A 119 0.30 -1.86 -6.40
C TYR A 119 0.86 -0.46 -6.10
N LEU A 120 2.12 -0.34 -5.67
CA LEU A 120 2.74 0.97 -5.45
C LEU A 120 2.84 1.78 -6.75
N THR A 121 3.19 1.13 -7.87
CA THR A 121 3.21 1.80 -9.18
C THR A 121 1.81 2.26 -9.61
N ALA A 122 0.77 1.47 -9.36
CA ALA A 122 -0.61 1.87 -9.61
C ALA A 122 -1.03 3.08 -8.76
N ALA A 123 -0.71 3.07 -7.46
CA ALA A 123 -0.96 4.21 -6.57
C ALA A 123 -0.21 5.48 -7.03
N ILE A 124 1.05 5.37 -7.46
CA ILE A 124 1.84 6.50 -7.98
C ILE A 124 1.20 7.09 -9.24
N LYS A 125 0.69 6.26 -10.16
CA LYS A 125 -0.01 6.72 -11.37
C LYS A 125 -1.27 7.53 -11.04
N LEU A 126 -1.87 7.25 -9.87
CA LEU A 126 -3.01 7.96 -9.31
C LEU A 126 -2.57 9.09 -8.37
N SER A 127 -1.33 9.55 -8.48
CA SER A 127 -0.75 10.66 -7.72
C SER A 127 -0.65 10.44 -6.20
N HIS A 128 -0.60 9.18 -5.73
CA HIS A 128 -0.44 8.90 -4.31
C HIS A 128 0.98 9.22 -3.81
N ILE A 129 1.08 10.17 -2.89
CA ILE A 129 2.35 10.74 -2.42
C ILE A 129 3.16 9.73 -1.61
N GLU A 130 2.54 9.09 -0.63
CA GLU A 130 3.24 8.13 0.24
C GLU A 130 3.71 6.88 -0.54
N ALA A 131 2.99 6.46 -1.58
CA ALA A 131 3.40 5.36 -2.44
C ALA A 131 4.68 5.71 -3.22
N LYS A 132 4.79 6.94 -3.72
CA LYS A 132 6.00 7.45 -4.39
C LYS A 132 7.19 7.42 -3.43
N ARG A 133 6.99 7.92 -2.21
CA ARG A 133 8.01 7.90 -1.15
C ARG A 133 8.44 6.47 -0.81
N LEU A 134 7.49 5.56 -0.59
CA LEU A 134 7.76 4.16 -0.26
C LEU A 134 8.48 3.43 -1.39
N LYS A 135 8.12 3.70 -2.65
CA LYS A 135 8.83 3.16 -3.82
C LYS A 135 10.27 3.64 -3.87
N GLY A 136 10.54 4.91 -3.55
CA GLY A 136 11.89 5.45 -3.41
C GLY A 136 12.70 4.72 -2.32
N LEU A 137 12.09 4.44 -1.17
CA LEU A 137 12.73 3.65 -0.11
C LEU A 137 13.07 2.22 -0.56
N CYS A 138 12.22 1.60 -1.38
CA CYS A 138 12.52 0.27 -1.92
C CYS A 138 13.77 0.29 -2.79
N ALA A 139 13.92 1.30 -3.66
CA ALA A 139 15.10 1.45 -4.51
C ALA A 139 16.37 1.74 -3.70
N ILE A 140 16.28 2.60 -2.66
CA ILE A 140 17.42 2.90 -1.78
C ILE A 140 17.93 1.66 -1.04
N ASN A 141 17.02 0.81 -0.57
CA ASN A 141 17.34 -0.35 0.28
C ASN A 141 17.45 -1.68 -0.48
N GLY A 142 17.10 -1.71 -1.77
CA GLY A 142 17.09 -2.94 -2.56
C GLY A 142 15.94 -3.90 -2.19
N TRP A 143 14.82 -3.39 -1.70
CA TRP A 143 13.66 -4.24 -1.34
C TRP A 143 12.91 -4.67 -2.59
N GLY A 144 13.17 -5.89 -3.06
CA GLY A 144 12.48 -6.46 -4.23
C GLY A 144 12.92 -5.89 -5.59
N VAL A 145 13.90 -4.98 -5.58
CA VAL A 145 14.49 -4.34 -6.77
C VAL A 145 16.00 -4.15 -6.59
N PRO A 146 16.79 -4.02 -7.68
CA PRO A 146 18.18 -3.62 -7.58
C PRO A 146 18.32 -2.29 -6.82
N VAL A 147 19.43 -2.15 -6.07
CA VAL A 147 19.72 -0.92 -5.33
C VAL A 147 20.00 0.21 -6.32
N ASP A 148 19.16 1.24 -6.27
CA ASP A 148 19.33 2.51 -6.96
C ASP A 148 19.07 3.64 -5.97
N LYS A 149 20.15 4.07 -5.31
CA LYS A 149 20.07 5.12 -4.31
C LYS A 149 19.66 6.44 -4.95
N GLU A 150 20.24 6.79 -6.09
CA GLU A 150 20.03 8.09 -6.72
C GLU A 150 18.57 8.26 -7.17
N GLY A 151 18.05 7.31 -7.96
CA GLY A 151 16.66 7.33 -8.41
C GLY A 151 15.68 7.16 -7.24
N GLY A 152 16.04 6.36 -6.24
CA GLY A 152 15.25 6.26 -5.01
C GLY A 152 15.14 7.58 -4.24
N PHE A 153 16.23 8.35 -4.14
CA PHE A 153 16.20 9.69 -3.56
C PHE A 153 15.38 10.67 -4.38
N GLU A 154 15.46 10.60 -5.71
CA GLU A 154 14.64 11.45 -6.60
C GLU A 154 13.14 11.22 -6.35
N LEU A 155 12.71 9.96 -6.22
CA LEU A 155 11.31 9.65 -5.90
C LEU A 155 10.88 10.22 -4.55
N VAL A 156 11.74 10.15 -3.52
CA VAL A 156 11.45 10.72 -2.20
C VAL A 156 11.34 12.24 -2.27
N VAL A 157 12.27 12.92 -2.95
CA VAL A 157 12.21 14.38 -3.14
C VAL A 157 10.97 14.79 -3.92
N ALA A 158 10.68 14.11 -5.04
CA ALA A 158 9.50 14.37 -5.84
C ALA A 158 8.19 14.11 -5.07
N SER A 159 8.21 13.26 -4.03
CA SER A 159 7.05 13.11 -3.13
C SER A 159 6.86 14.32 -2.23
N ILE A 160 7.95 14.90 -1.70
CA ILE A 160 7.94 16.09 -0.82
C ILE A 160 7.52 17.33 -1.61
N GLU A 161 8.03 17.48 -2.83
CA GLU A 161 7.63 18.55 -3.75
C GLU A 161 6.14 18.49 -4.06
N GLN A 162 5.61 17.29 -4.32
CA GLN A 162 4.21 17.09 -4.64
C GLN A 162 3.27 17.47 -3.47
N GLU A 163 3.66 17.22 -2.22
CA GLU A 163 2.88 17.63 -1.03
C GLU A 163 3.25 19.04 -0.50
N GLY A 164 4.16 19.75 -1.16
CA GLY A 164 4.61 21.09 -0.76
C GLY A 164 5.26 21.17 0.63
N SER A 165 5.71 20.05 1.20
CA SER A 165 6.08 19.94 2.62
C SER A 165 7.59 20.06 2.86
N TRP A 166 8.25 20.98 2.15
CA TRP A 166 9.69 21.24 2.28
C TRP A 166 10.13 21.60 3.71
N GLU A 167 9.26 22.25 4.48
CA GLU A 167 9.52 22.60 5.88
C GLU A 167 9.47 21.37 6.81
N GLN A 168 8.80 20.30 6.38
CA GLN A 168 8.63 19.05 7.14
C GLN A 168 9.64 17.97 6.76
N VAL A 169 10.61 18.28 5.88
CA VAL A 169 11.63 17.32 5.42
C VAL A 169 12.32 16.62 6.59
N PRO A 170 12.76 17.30 7.67
CA PRO A 170 13.38 16.61 8.81
C PRO A 170 12.46 15.57 9.46
N GLN A 171 11.17 15.88 9.63
CA GLN A 171 10.18 15.00 10.24
C GLN A 171 9.87 13.80 9.32
N ILE A 172 9.69 14.06 8.02
CA ILE A 172 9.48 13.02 7.01
C ILE A 172 10.67 12.07 6.98
N PHE A 173 11.89 12.61 7.00
CA PHE A 173 13.14 11.85 6.95
C PHE A 173 13.33 11.00 8.21
N ALA A 174 13.02 11.56 9.38
CA ALA A 174 13.02 10.80 10.62
C ALA A 174 11.99 9.66 10.57
N ALA A 175 10.78 9.92 10.10
CA ALA A 175 9.70 8.93 10.04
C ALA A 175 10.01 7.74 9.10
N ILE A 176 10.78 7.98 8.03
CA ILE A 176 11.15 6.95 7.04
C ILE A 176 12.57 6.39 7.20
N GLY A 177 13.31 6.80 8.24
CA GLY A 177 14.65 6.31 8.52
C GLY A 177 15.76 6.84 7.60
N LEU A 178 15.55 8.02 6.99
CA LEU A 178 16.53 8.74 6.16
C LEU A 178 17.15 9.94 6.88
N ASN A 179 17.25 9.90 8.20
CA ASN A 179 17.75 11.01 9.03
C ASN A 179 19.28 11.19 9.04
N LYS A 180 20.03 10.55 8.13
CA LYS A 180 21.49 10.71 8.06
C LYS A 180 21.87 12.05 7.41
N PRO A 181 22.95 12.72 7.88
CA PRO A 181 23.39 14.02 7.34
C PRO A 181 23.63 14.01 5.83
N GLU A 182 24.13 12.89 5.29
CA GLU A 182 24.36 12.67 3.86
C GLU A 182 23.11 12.87 3.00
N PHE A 183 21.94 12.48 3.52
CA PHE A 183 20.66 12.61 2.80
C PHE A 183 20.13 14.04 2.82
N PHE A 184 20.32 14.77 3.92
CA PHE A 184 19.96 16.19 3.98
C PHE A 184 20.81 17.05 3.05
N ALA A 185 22.12 16.77 2.98
CA ALA A 185 23.03 17.47 2.08
C ALA A 185 22.63 17.26 0.61
N ALA A 186 22.34 16.02 0.21
CA ALA A 186 21.89 15.69 -1.14
C ALA A 186 20.58 16.40 -1.53
N ILE A 187 19.63 16.48 -0.60
CA ILE A 187 18.37 17.20 -0.82
C ILE A 187 18.57 18.70 -0.97
N MET A 188 19.34 19.33 -0.09
CA MET A 188 19.53 20.79 -0.13
C MET A 188 20.24 21.25 -1.41
N GLN A 189 21.08 20.40 -2.00
CA GLN A 189 21.65 20.65 -3.33
C GLN A 189 20.60 20.60 -4.45
N ARG A 190 19.60 19.70 -4.33
CA ARG A 190 18.54 19.54 -5.32
C ARG A 190 17.46 20.61 -5.24
N ARG A 191 17.10 21.08 -4.03
CA ARG A 191 16.15 22.20 -3.82
C ARG A 191 16.59 23.53 -4.48
N ARG A 192 17.90 23.70 -4.69
CA ARG A 192 18.50 24.93 -5.24
C ARG A 192 18.62 24.93 -6.77
N LYS A 193 18.30 23.81 -7.43
CA LYS A 193 18.21 23.72 -8.89
C LYS A 193 16.77 23.98 -9.33
#